data_AF-A0A1Y1XAZ8-F1
#
_entry.id   AF-A0A1Y1XAZ8-F1
#
_cell.length_a   1.000
_cell.length_b   1.000
_cell.length_c   1.000
_cell.angle_alpha   90.00
_cell.angle_beta   90.00
_cell.angle_gamma   90.00
#
_symmetry.space_group_name_H-M   'P 1'
#
loop_
_entity.id
_entity.type
_entity.pdbx_description
1 polymer ?
#
loop_
_entity_poly.entity_id
_entity_poly.type
_entity_poly.pdbx_seq_one_letter_code
_entity_poly.pdbx_strand_id
1 'polypeptide(L)'
;MPKFEFPSDKLDITNERAHTFIEKCEEYVDSMDEILSIFDDYKSLNSSFRLTLFFSAGGLINIANSYFVQINYTKYPCFLMFFCTGISYPLLIIPCMGYILNYLKQCYYSNYAYDKIANDESAISSNFSEPTKSTTEKVTTHKLLNKFNFYISAKFITKILFTYLAIIIIYSVIIGFISKDYSIFPLEQGFCTLTVEYAPQLFLIFFFFLIFLPFSVYELCKLNDSINMKTSLMFTTIFMFISLLGYFIMSLLPSYNCSQTSRYWPSDTFVLLLCISYHYTQIATPQKLKN
;
A
#
# COMPACT_ATOMS: atom_id res chain seq x y z
N MET A 1 -9.11 29.98 27.87
CA MET A 1 -7.79 30.44 27.36
C MET A 1 -7.04 29.19 26.99
N PRO A 2 -6.51 29.09 25.76
CA PRO A 2 -5.72 27.92 25.34
C PRO A 2 -4.55 27.74 26.31
N LYS A 3 -4.22 26.48 26.60
CA LYS A 3 -3.20 26.14 27.62
C LYS A 3 -1.80 26.48 27.12
N PHE A 4 -1.61 26.53 25.80
CA PHE A 4 -0.35 26.89 25.17
C PHE A 4 -0.54 27.92 24.04
N GLU A 5 0.41 28.85 23.90
CA GLU A 5 0.48 29.72 22.72
C GLU A 5 1.14 28.97 21.56
N PHE A 6 0.40 28.76 20.48
CA PHE A 6 0.94 28.09 19.29
C PHE A 6 1.84 29.01 18.47
N PRO A 7 2.97 28.49 17.94
CA PRO A 7 3.77 29.23 16.97
C PRO A 7 2.93 29.47 15.70
N SER A 8 2.49 30.71 15.53
CA SER A 8 1.64 31.14 14.40
C SER A 8 2.34 31.00 13.04
N ASP A 9 3.65 30.78 13.04
CA ASP A 9 4.48 30.52 11.87
C ASP A 9 4.43 29.06 11.38
N LYS A 10 3.98 28.12 12.22
CA LYS A 10 4.00 26.68 11.90
C LYS A 10 2.64 26.09 11.57
N LEU A 11 1.56 26.69 12.06
CA LEU A 11 0.23 26.10 12.03
C LEU A 11 -0.82 27.13 11.61
N ASP A 12 -1.64 26.79 10.62
CA ASP A 12 -2.73 27.66 10.19
C ASP A 12 -3.90 27.60 11.18
N ILE A 13 -3.96 28.64 11.98
CA ILE A 13 -4.98 28.91 12.98
C ILE A 13 -6.38 29.04 12.37
N THR A 14 -6.49 29.24 11.05
CA THR A 14 -7.79 29.31 10.36
C THR A 14 -8.37 27.94 10.02
N ASN A 15 -7.60 26.85 10.18
CA ASN A 15 -8.05 25.50 9.91
C ASN A 15 -8.82 24.91 11.12
N GLU A 16 -10.15 24.89 11.03
CA GLU A 16 -11.04 24.42 12.10
C GLU A 16 -10.71 23.01 12.60
N ARG A 17 -10.32 22.08 11.71
CA ARG A 17 -9.91 20.72 12.13
C ARG A 17 -8.59 20.72 12.90
N ALA A 18 -7.68 21.65 12.60
CA ALA A 18 -6.39 21.75 13.29
C ALA A 18 -6.66 22.24 14.71
N HIS A 19 -7.55 23.22 14.83
CA HIS A 19 -8.02 23.72 16.12
C HIS A 19 -8.70 22.62 16.94
N THR A 20 -9.64 21.86 16.37
CA THR A 20 -10.30 20.77 17.10
C THR A 20 -9.34 19.65 17.51
N PHE A 21 -8.36 19.32 16.65
CA PHE A 21 -7.33 18.34 16.99
C PHE A 21 -6.43 18.85 18.11
N ILE A 22 -6.01 20.12 18.04
CA ILE A 22 -5.16 20.75 19.04
C ILE A 22 -5.87 20.92 20.37
N GLU A 23 -7.11 21.40 20.39
CA GLU A 23 -7.89 21.52 21.62
C GLU A 23 -8.00 20.17 22.32
N LYS A 24 -8.24 19.11 21.54
CA LYS A 24 -8.18 17.76 22.08
C LYS A 24 -6.77 17.41 22.57
N CYS A 25 -5.71 17.70 21.83
CA CYS A 25 -4.34 17.43 22.29
C CYS A 25 -3.93 18.25 23.53
N GLU A 26 -4.38 19.49 23.70
CA GLU A 26 -4.09 20.34 24.87
C GLU A 26 -4.68 19.77 26.15
N GLU A 27 -5.79 19.04 26.05
CA GLU A 27 -6.42 18.34 27.18
C GLU A 27 -5.52 17.20 27.72
N TYR A 28 -4.61 16.67 26.90
CA TYR A 28 -3.91 15.41 27.19
C TYR A 28 -2.40 15.46 27.14
N VAL A 29 -1.81 16.59 26.73
CA VAL A 29 -0.36 16.72 26.62
C VAL A 29 0.13 17.83 27.54
N ASP A 30 1.14 17.52 28.35
CA ASP A 30 1.68 18.43 29.36
C ASP A 30 2.66 19.46 28.79
N SER A 31 3.10 19.27 27.55
CA SER A 31 4.06 20.17 26.89
C SER A 31 3.78 20.36 25.40
N MET A 32 4.03 21.57 24.93
CA MET A 32 3.99 21.90 23.50
C MET A 32 4.99 21.07 22.68
N ASP A 33 6.16 20.76 23.23
CA ASP A 33 7.19 19.98 22.54
C ASP A 33 6.71 18.55 22.21
N GLU A 34 5.90 17.95 23.08
CA GLU A 34 5.33 16.64 22.83
C GLU A 34 4.23 16.71 21.73
N ILE A 35 3.40 17.75 21.72
CA ILE A 35 2.43 18.01 20.63
C ILE A 35 3.18 18.21 19.30
N LEU A 36 4.25 19.02 19.31
CA LEU A 36 5.07 19.29 18.12
C LEU A 36 5.77 18.02 17.62
N SER A 37 6.26 17.16 18.51
CA SER A 37 6.88 15.88 18.11
C SER A 37 5.88 14.92 17.46
N ILE A 38 4.64 14.85 17.98
CA ILE A 38 3.54 14.08 17.37
C ILE A 38 3.20 14.66 15.99
N PHE A 39 3.14 15.98 15.86
CA PHE A 39 2.88 16.65 14.59
C PHE A 39 4.00 16.43 13.57
N ASP A 40 5.26 16.50 13.98
CA ASP A 40 6.42 16.27 13.12
C ASP A 40 6.48 14.80 12.67
N ASP A 41 6.18 13.84 13.55
CA ASP A 41 6.04 12.43 13.19
C ASP A 41 4.90 12.21 12.19
N TYR A 42 3.74 12.85 12.40
CA TYR A 42 2.59 12.79 11.51
C TYR A 42 2.89 13.42 10.14
N LYS A 43 3.63 14.54 10.11
CA LYS A 43 4.09 15.22 8.91
C LYS A 43 5.11 14.37 8.14
N SER A 44 5.96 13.61 8.84
CA SER A 44 6.89 12.65 8.23
C SER A 44 6.18 11.42 7.64
N LEU A 45 4.98 11.11 8.12
CA LEU A 45 4.09 10.06 7.62
C LEU A 45 3.34 10.43 6.33
N ASN A 46 3.62 11.61 5.75
CA ASN A 46 3.17 11.93 4.40
C ASN A 46 3.61 10.82 3.44
N SER A 47 2.63 10.29 2.70
CA SER A 47 2.82 9.45 1.53
C SER A 47 4.10 9.83 0.79
N SER A 48 5.06 8.90 0.74
CA SER A 48 6.32 9.13 0.04
C SER A 48 5.98 9.35 -1.43
N PHE A 49 6.07 10.60 -1.89
CA PHE A 49 5.86 10.99 -3.29
C PHE A 49 6.54 10.02 -4.28
N ARG A 50 7.69 9.47 -3.88
CA ARG A 50 8.42 8.44 -4.63
C ARG A 50 7.60 7.17 -4.89
N LEU A 51 6.90 6.65 -3.88
CA LEU A 51 6.04 5.47 -4.04
C LEU A 51 4.86 5.75 -4.97
N THR A 52 4.28 6.97 -4.92
CA THR A 52 3.24 7.38 -5.89
C THR A 52 3.82 7.42 -7.29
N LEU A 53 5.01 7.99 -7.48
CA LEU A 53 5.66 8.07 -8.79
C LEU A 53 5.93 6.67 -9.36
N PHE A 54 6.43 5.74 -8.55
CA PHE A 54 6.61 4.35 -8.98
C PHE A 54 5.29 3.69 -9.35
N PHE A 55 4.25 3.87 -8.52
CA PHE A 55 2.92 3.34 -8.78
C PHE A 55 2.35 3.85 -10.10
N SER A 56 2.39 5.17 -10.32
CA SER A 56 1.93 5.80 -11.55
C SER A 56 2.74 5.35 -12.77
N ALA A 57 4.06 5.21 -12.65
CA ALA A 57 4.90 4.69 -13.73
C ALA A 57 4.53 3.24 -14.08
N GLY A 58 4.35 2.37 -13.07
CA GLY A 58 3.89 1.00 -13.27
C GLY A 58 2.53 0.94 -13.96
N GLY A 59 1.58 1.77 -13.53
CA GLY A 59 0.25 1.88 -14.14
C GLY A 59 0.31 2.31 -15.61
N LEU A 60 1.11 3.34 -15.93
CA LEU A 60 1.29 3.82 -17.30
C LEU A 60 1.92 2.75 -18.20
N ILE A 61 2.95 2.05 -17.73
CA ILE A 61 3.57 0.94 -18.49
C ILE A 61 2.54 -0.16 -18.72
N ASN A 62 1.72 -0.50 -17.72
CA ASN A 62 0.70 -1.52 -17.86
C ASN A 62 -0.38 -1.13 -18.88
N ILE A 63 -0.90 0.10 -18.81
CA ILE A 63 -1.88 0.63 -19.78
C ILE A 63 -1.31 0.62 -21.19
N ALA A 64 -0.08 1.11 -21.37
CA ALA A 64 0.57 1.13 -22.68
C ALA A 64 0.78 -0.29 -23.22
N ASN A 65 1.23 -1.23 -22.39
CA ASN A 65 1.40 -2.62 -22.77
C ASN A 65 0.07 -3.26 -23.18
N SER A 66 -0.99 -3.11 -22.37
CA SER A 66 -2.32 -3.63 -22.71
C SER A 66 -2.87 -3.04 -24.03
N TYR A 67 -2.65 -1.74 -24.27
CA TYR A 67 -3.04 -1.09 -25.52
C TYR A 67 -2.30 -1.67 -26.74
N PHE A 68 -0.98 -1.83 -26.65
CA PHE A 68 -0.21 -2.40 -27.75
C PHE A 68 -0.53 -3.87 -28.01
N VAL A 69 -0.78 -4.65 -26.95
CA VAL A 69 -1.27 -6.04 -27.06
C VAL A 69 -2.62 -6.07 -27.78
N GLN A 70 -3.54 -5.14 -27.49
CA GLN A 70 -4.85 -5.11 -28.16
C GLN A 70 -4.75 -4.73 -29.64
N ILE A 71 -3.91 -3.76 -30.00
CA ILE A 71 -3.77 -3.30 -31.39
C ILE A 71 -2.98 -4.27 -32.24
N ASN A 72 -1.86 -4.77 -31.70
CA ASN A 72 -0.93 -5.61 -32.42
C ASN A 72 -1.01 -7.07 -31.97
N TYR A 73 -2.17 -7.55 -31.53
CA TYR A 73 -2.32 -8.84 -30.86
C TYR A 73 -1.64 -10.03 -31.55
N THR A 74 -1.66 -10.09 -32.88
CA THR A 74 -1.01 -11.17 -33.66
C THR A 74 0.48 -10.93 -33.94
N LYS A 75 0.96 -9.70 -33.78
CA LYS A 75 2.32 -9.25 -34.12
C LYS A 75 3.13 -8.78 -32.91
N TYR A 76 2.51 -8.68 -31.74
CA TYR A 76 3.14 -8.11 -30.55
C TYR A 76 4.17 -9.11 -30.01
N PRO A 77 5.46 -8.72 -29.84
CA PRO A 77 6.48 -9.65 -29.41
C PRO A 77 6.24 -10.14 -27.98
N CYS A 78 6.25 -11.46 -27.77
CA CYS A 78 6.02 -12.04 -26.45
C CYS A 78 7.10 -11.66 -25.43
N PHE A 79 8.35 -11.52 -25.88
CA PHE A 79 9.43 -10.95 -25.06
C PHE A 79 9.05 -9.56 -24.50
N LEU A 80 8.46 -8.68 -25.33
CA LEU A 80 8.12 -7.32 -24.90
C LEU A 80 6.97 -7.33 -23.91
N MET A 81 5.95 -8.17 -24.12
CA MET A 81 4.86 -8.37 -23.16
C MET A 81 5.39 -8.82 -21.79
N PHE A 82 6.26 -9.83 -21.81
CA PHE A 82 6.89 -10.39 -20.61
C PHE A 82 7.79 -9.37 -19.90
N PHE A 83 8.57 -8.59 -20.65
CA PHE A 83 9.43 -7.53 -20.12
C PHE A 83 8.61 -6.40 -19.50
N CYS A 84 7.58 -5.91 -20.20
CA CYS A 84 6.71 -4.84 -19.72
C CYS A 84 5.95 -5.24 -18.45
N THR A 85 5.37 -6.44 -18.40
CA THR A 85 4.70 -6.96 -17.19
C THR A 85 5.68 -7.22 -16.05
N GLY A 86 6.88 -7.71 -16.37
CA GLY A 86 7.98 -7.88 -15.43
C GLY A 86 8.39 -6.58 -14.74
N ILE A 87 8.30 -5.44 -15.41
CA ILE A 87 8.60 -4.12 -14.84
C ILE A 87 7.35 -3.49 -14.19
N SER A 88 6.19 -3.56 -14.84
CA SER A 88 4.98 -2.87 -14.38
C SER A 88 4.44 -3.46 -13.08
N TYR A 89 4.44 -4.79 -12.93
CA TYR A 89 3.85 -5.44 -11.75
C TYR A 89 4.59 -5.11 -10.45
N PRO A 90 5.94 -5.17 -10.38
CA PRO A 90 6.68 -4.71 -9.20
C PRO A 90 6.45 -3.23 -8.89
N LEU A 91 6.40 -2.38 -9.93
CA LEU A 91 6.13 -0.96 -9.80
C LEU A 91 4.70 -0.67 -9.28
N LEU A 92 3.75 -1.58 -9.47
CA LEU A 92 2.40 -1.46 -8.92
C LEU A 92 2.29 -2.07 -7.51
N ILE A 93 2.70 -3.33 -7.37
CA ILE A 93 2.44 -4.15 -6.18
C ILE A 93 3.30 -3.73 -4.99
N ILE A 94 4.60 -3.49 -5.18
CA ILE A 94 5.51 -3.16 -4.07
C ILE A 94 5.17 -1.80 -3.47
N PRO A 95 4.90 -0.73 -4.26
CA PRO A 95 4.38 0.51 -3.70
C PRO A 95 3.05 0.32 -2.97
N CYS A 96 2.10 -0.46 -3.51
CA CYS A 96 0.84 -0.78 -2.81
C CYS A 96 1.09 -1.40 -1.43
N MET A 97 1.99 -2.38 -1.32
CA MET A 97 2.37 -2.94 -0.01
C MET A 97 2.87 -1.85 0.93
N GLY A 98 3.76 -0.98 0.43
CA GLY A 98 4.30 0.12 1.23
C GLY A 98 3.26 1.12 1.70
N TYR A 99 2.24 1.37 0.88
CA TYR A 99 1.13 2.23 1.27
C TYR A 99 0.26 1.62 2.34
N ILE A 100 -0.11 0.35 2.19
CA ILE A 100 -0.91 -0.36 3.18
C ILE A 100 -0.17 -0.40 4.53
N LEU A 101 1.14 -0.66 4.50
CA LEU A 101 1.98 -0.64 5.71
C LEU A 101 2.09 0.75 6.34
N ASN A 102 2.30 1.80 5.54
CA ASN A 102 2.31 3.18 6.04
C ASN A 102 0.98 3.57 6.66
N TYR A 103 -0.14 3.14 6.06
CA TYR A 103 -1.48 3.44 6.56
C TYR A 103 -1.80 2.65 7.83
N LEU A 104 -1.45 1.37 7.89
CA LEU A 104 -1.50 0.57 9.12
C LEU A 104 -0.72 1.26 10.23
N LYS A 105 0.50 1.72 9.93
CA LYS A 105 1.33 2.50 10.87
C LYS A 105 0.57 3.73 11.37
N GLN A 106 -0.05 4.54 10.49
CA GLN A 106 -0.87 5.69 10.90
C GLN A 106 -2.03 5.29 11.82
N CYS A 107 -2.73 4.19 11.52
CA CYS A 107 -3.81 3.70 12.37
C CYS A 107 -3.31 3.28 13.76
N TYR A 108 -2.15 2.62 13.86
CA TYR A 108 -1.56 2.27 15.15
C TYR A 108 -1.18 3.50 15.97
N TYR A 109 -0.55 4.51 15.36
CA TYR A 109 -0.23 5.76 16.05
C TYR A 109 -1.50 6.46 16.53
N SER A 110 -2.53 6.52 15.69
CA SER A 110 -3.81 7.10 16.09
C SER A 110 -4.44 6.34 17.26
N ASN A 111 -4.47 5.00 17.21
CA ASN A 111 -5.03 4.20 18.29
C ASN A 111 -4.22 4.33 19.58
N TYR A 112 -2.89 4.37 19.50
CA TYR A 112 -2.01 4.61 20.64
C TYR A 112 -2.29 5.97 21.29
N ALA A 113 -2.44 7.03 20.49
CA ALA A 113 -2.78 8.35 21.00
C ALA A 113 -4.14 8.32 21.74
N TYR A 114 -5.17 7.70 21.15
CA TYR A 114 -6.47 7.53 21.80
C TYR A 114 -6.40 6.73 23.10
N ASP A 115 -5.66 5.63 23.13
CA ASP A 115 -5.50 4.81 24.33
C ASP A 115 -4.73 5.55 25.43
N LYS A 116 -3.71 6.34 25.09
CA LYS A 116 -2.97 7.17 26.05
C LYS A 116 -3.91 8.18 26.70
N ILE A 117 -4.67 8.90 25.88
CA ILE A 117 -5.69 9.87 26.27
C ILE A 117 -6.72 9.26 27.24
N ALA A 118 -7.31 8.13 26.89
CA ALA A 118 -8.34 7.49 27.71
C ALA A 118 -7.79 6.99 29.06
N ASN A 119 -6.53 6.52 29.08
CA ASN A 119 -5.89 6.10 30.32
C ASN A 119 -5.53 7.29 31.23
N ASP A 120 -5.09 8.42 30.67
CA ASP A 120 -4.78 9.61 31.46
C ASP A 120 -6.05 10.24 32.08
N GLU A 121 -7.18 10.27 31.36
CA GLU A 121 -8.48 10.66 31.93
C GLU A 121 -8.90 9.75 33.08
N SER A 122 -8.76 8.44 32.90
CA SER A 122 -9.09 7.48 33.95
C SER A 122 -8.17 7.61 35.16
N ALA A 123 -6.87 7.87 34.97
CA ALA A 123 -5.91 8.10 36.05
C ALA A 123 -6.21 9.39 36.84
N ILE A 124 -6.62 10.46 36.17
CA ILE A 124 -7.05 11.71 36.81
C ILE A 124 -8.34 11.46 37.63
N SER A 125 -9.28 10.67 37.08
CA SER A 125 -10.51 10.30 37.79
C SER A 125 -10.29 9.30 38.93
N SER A 126 -9.23 8.48 38.86
CA SER A 126 -8.95 7.37 39.77
C SER A 126 -7.88 7.66 40.81
N ASN A 127 -7.58 8.93 41.12
CA ASN A 127 -6.85 9.33 42.34
C ASN A 127 -7.56 8.92 43.66
N PHE A 128 -8.46 7.92 43.61
CA PHE A 128 -9.14 7.30 44.74
C PHE A 128 -9.12 5.76 44.74
N SER A 129 -8.45 5.07 43.81
CA SER A 129 -8.41 3.59 43.85
C SER A 129 -7.23 2.95 43.12
N GLU A 130 -6.64 1.92 43.75
CA GLU A 130 -5.40 1.20 43.38
C GLU A 130 -5.35 0.60 41.96
N PRO A 131 -4.16 0.54 41.34
CA PRO A 131 -3.97 0.03 39.99
C PRO A 131 -4.04 -1.51 39.92
N THR A 132 -4.89 -2.04 39.03
CA THR A 132 -5.04 -3.47 38.76
C THR A 132 -4.20 -3.94 37.56
N LYS A 133 -3.72 -5.20 37.63
CA LYS A 133 -2.64 -5.82 36.83
C LYS A 133 -2.85 -6.00 35.30
N SER A 134 -3.94 -5.52 34.70
CA SER A 134 -4.25 -5.80 33.28
C SER A 134 -3.44 -4.99 32.26
N THR A 135 -2.66 -3.99 32.70
CA THR A 135 -1.94 -3.05 31.82
C THR A 135 -0.69 -3.67 31.17
N THR A 136 -0.12 -4.73 31.75
CA THR A 136 1.18 -5.25 31.34
C THR A 136 1.18 -5.97 29.98
N GLU A 137 0.07 -6.60 29.59
CA GLU A 137 0.01 -7.40 28.37
C GLU A 137 -0.09 -6.53 27.09
N LYS A 138 -0.80 -5.40 27.17
CA LYS A 138 -0.94 -4.41 26.07
C LYS A 138 0.39 -3.72 25.70
N VAL A 139 1.33 -3.60 26.65
CA VAL A 139 2.64 -2.96 26.41
C VAL A 139 3.55 -3.83 25.53
N THR A 140 3.37 -5.15 25.56
CA THR A 140 4.26 -6.11 24.87
C THR A 140 4.01 -6.21 23.37
N THR A 141 2.74 -6.18 22.94
CA THR A 141 2.36 -6.18 21.51
C THR A 141 2.81 -4.90 20.80
N HIS A 142 2.80 -3.77 21.49
CA HIS A 142 3.28 -2.49 20.96
C HIS A 142 4.79 -2.51 20.64
N LYS A 143 5.60 -3.24 21.42
CA LYS A 143 7.05 -3.36 21.17
C LYS A 143 7.38 -4.15 19.90
N LEU A 144 6.60 -5.16 19.56
CA LEU A 144 6.84 -6.02 18.40
C LEU A 144 6.45 -5.30 17.10
N LEU A 145 5.33 -4.58 17.12
CA LEU A 145 4.89 -3.69 16.04
C LEU A 145 5.85 -2.50 15.85
N ASN A 146 6.37 -1.89 16.91
CA ASN A 146 7.38 -0.83 16.78
C ASN A 146 8.68 -1.34 16.14
N LYS A 147 9.09 -2.58 16.44
CA LYS A 147 10.26 -3.21 15.79
C LYS A 147 10.00 -3.48 14.31
N PHE A 148 8.81 -3.95 13.94
CA PHE A 148 8.43 -4.20 12.55
C PHE A 148 8.25 -2.90 11.74
N ASN A 149 7.62 -1.90 12.35
CA ASN A 149 7.39 -0.55 11.80
C ASN A 149 8.68 0.25 11.59
N PHE A 150 9.72 0.00 12.40
CA PHE A 150 11.02 0.65 12.20
C PHE A 150 11.73 0.14 10.93
N TYR A 151 11.55 -1.13 10.59
CA TYR A 151 12.26 -1.74 9.47
C TYR A 151 11.64 -1.38 8.10
N ILE A 152 10.32 -1.21 8.05
CA ILE A 152 9.59 -0.89 6.82
C ILE A 152 9.54 0.63 6.61
N SER A 153 10.71 1.23 6.41
CA SER A 153 10.78 2.60 5.91
C SER A 153 10.53 2.64 4.40
N ALA A 154 10.00 3.76 3.89
CA ALA A 154 9.87 3.97 2.44
C ALA A 154 11.20 3.77 1.68
N LYS A 155 12.35 4.05 2.35
CA LYS A 155 13.69 3.80 1.81
C LYS A 155 13.95 2.29 1.63
N PHE A 156 13.58 1.48 2.61
CA PHE A 156 13.72 0.02 2.53
C PHE A 156 12.86 -0.58 1.43
N ILE A 157 11.60 -0.16 1.31
CA ILE A 157 10.70 -0.59 0.22
C ILE A 157 11.26 -0.19 -1.14
N THR A 158 11.76 1.04 -1.27
CA THR A 158 12.40 1.50 -2.51
C THR A 158 13.62 0.65 -2.87
N LYS A 159 14.42 0.25 -1.87
CA LYS A 159 15.57 -0.63 -2.08
C LYS A 159 15.14 -2.02 -2.57
N ILE A 160 14.12 -2.63 -1.94
CA ILE A 160 13.55 -3.92 -2.39
C ILE A 160 13.05 -3.81 -3.83
N LEU A 161 12.32 -2.75 -4.16
CA LEU A 161 11.80 -2.51 -5.51
C LEU A 161 12.92 -2.48 -6.55
N PHE A 162 13.97 -1.69 -6.32
CA PHE A 162 15.09 -1.62 -7.26
C PHE A 162 15.86 -2.94 -7.37
N THR A 163 16.05 -3.66 -6.26
CA THR A 163 16.65 -4.99 -6.29
C THR A 163 15.82 -5.97 -7.11
N TYR A 164 14.50 -5.99 -6.91
CA TYR A 164 13.60 -6.84 -7.69
C TYR A 164 13.61 -6.47 -9.19
N LEU A 165 13.59 -5.16 -9.51
CA LEU A 165 13.66 -4.69 -10.89
C LEU A 165 14.98 -5.06 -11.58
N ALA A 166 16.11 -5.01 -10.87
CA ALA A 166 17.38 -5.47 -11.41
C ALA A 166 17.34 -6.98 -11.72
N ILE A 167 16.79 -7.77 -10.80
CA ILE A 167 16.64 -9.23 -10.98
C ILE A 167 15.74 -9.54 -12.18
N ILE A 168 14.58 -8.89 -12.30
CA ILE A 168 13.63 -9.18 -13.38
C ILE A 168 14.18 -8.78 -14.75
N ILE A 169 14.91 -7.65 -14.84
CA ILE A 169 15.53 -7.24 -16.11
C ILE A 169 16.58 -8.27 -16.55
N ILE A 170 17.47 -8.70 -15.64
CA ILE A 170 18.48 -9.72 -15.94
C ILE A 170 17.81 -11.04 -16.32
N TYR A 171 16.80 -11.46 -15.56
CA TYR A 171 16.05 -12.68 -15.82
C TYR A 171 15.36 -12.63 -17.19
N SER A 172 14.70 -11.51 -17.53
CA SER A 172 14.01 -11.35 -18.80
C SER A 172 14.94 -11.42 -19.99
N VAL A 173 16.12 -10.80 -19.89
CA VAL A 173 17.15 -10.88 -20.94
C VAL A 173 17.65 -12.31 -21.11
N ILE A 174 17.97 -13.02 -20.02
CA ILE A 174 18.44 -14.41 -20.08
C ILE A 174 17.38 -15.32 -20.71
N ILE A 175 16.13 -15.22 -20.27
CA ILE A 175 15.01 -16.00 -20.82
C ILE A 175 14.81 -15.68 -22.30
N GLY A 176 14.96 -14.42 -22.70
CA GLY A 176 14.85 -14.00 -24.11
C GLY A 176 15.90 -14.61 -25.04
N PHE A 177 16.99 -15.17 -24.52
CA PHE A 177 17.97 -15.92 -25.31
C PHE A 177 17.79 -17.44 -25.23
N ILE A 178 17.16 -17.96 -24.17
CA ILE A 178 17.05 -19.40 -23.92
C ILE A 178 15.71 -19.96 -24.39
N SER A 179 14.62 -19.25 -24.11
CA SER A 179 13.26 -19.72 -24.42
C SER A 179 12.93 -19.46 -25.89
N LYS A 180 12.35 -20.48 -26.54
CA LYS A 180 11.90 -20.37 -27.93
C LYS A 180 10.69 -19.44 -28.03
N ASP A 181 9.71 -19.66 -27.15
CA ASP A 181 8.42 -18.94 -27.14
C ASP A 181 8.57 -17.45 -26.78
N TYR A 182 9.70 -17.06 -26.17
CA TYR A 182 10.02 -15.69 -25.76
C TYR A 182 11.31 -15.16 -26.40
N SER A 183 11.75 -15.77 -27.51
CA SER A 183 13.01 -15.41 -28.14
C SER A 183 13.01 -13.94 -28.61
N ILE A 184 14.14 -13.27 -28.42
CA ILE A 184 14.39 -11.93 -28.99
C ILE A 184 14.68 -12.04 -30.49
N PHE A 185 15.24 -13.17 -30.96
CA PHE A 185 15.62 -13.39 -32.36
C PHE A 185 15.34 -14.83 -32.83
N PRO A 186 14.50 -15.04 -33.87
CA PRO A 186 13.61 -14.05 -34.48
C PRO A 186 12.59 -13.54 -33.46
N LEU A 187 12.09 -12.32 -33.65
CA LEU A 187 10.97 -11.82 -32.84
C LEU A 187 9.77 -12.73 -33.12
N GLU A 188 9.54 -13.70 -32.24
CA GLU A 188 8.36 -14.55 -32.35
C GLU A 188 7.10 -13.70 -32.11
N GLN A 189 6.15 -13.85 -33.02
CA GLN A 189 4.90 -13.10 -33.07
C GLN A 189 3.76 -14.08 -32.88
N GLY A 190 2.84 -13.76 -31.97
CA GLY A 190 1.68 -14.61 -31.76
C GLY A 190 1.08 -14.46 -30.37
N PHE A 191 0.30 -15.47 -29.99
CA PHE A 191 -0.44 -15.50 -28.75
C PHE A 191 0.50 -15.90 -27.61
N CYS A 192 0.90 -14.93 -26.79
CA CYS A 192 1.74 -15.19 -25.63
C CYS A 192 0.92 -15.93 -24.58
N THR A 193 1.25 -17.19 -24.35
CA THR A 193 0.58 -18.03 -23.34
C THR A 193 1.28 -17.86 -22.00
N LEU A 194 0.54 -17.90 -20.90
CA LEU A 194 1.12 -17.71 -19.58
C LEU A 194 1.88 -19.00 -19.17
N THR A 195 3.20 -18.99 -19.37
CA THR A 195 4.11 -20.14 -19.17
C THR A 195 5.01 -19.95 -17.93
N VAL A 196 5.92 -20.91 -17.70
CA VAL A 196 6.83 -20.92 -16.54
C VAL A 196 7.77 -19.71 -16.50
N GLU A 197 8.01 -19.07 -17.64
CA GLU A 197 8.79 -17.84 -17.78
C GLU A 197 8.19 -16.71 -16.93
N TYR A 198 6.88 -16.67 -16.71
CA TYR A 198 6.23 -15.67 -15.85
C TYR A 198 6.36 -15.96 -14.35
N ALA A 199 7.16 -16.96 -13.95
CA ALA A 199 7.28 -17.38 -12.56
C ALA A 199 7.64 -16.22 -11.60
N PRO A 200 8.59 -15.31 -11.88
CA PRO A 200 8.87 -14.21 -10.96
C PRO A 200 7.67 -13.28 -10.74
N GLN A 201 6.97 -12.90 -11.82
CA GLN A 201 5.79 -12.04 -11.78
C GLN A 201 4.66 -12.71 -11.01
N LEU A 202 4.38 -13.98 -11.31
CA LEU A 202 3.38 -14.79 -10.62
C LEU A 202 3.73 -14.92 -9.13
N PHE A 203 4.99 -15.20 -8.80
CA PHE A 203 5.44 -15.28 -7.41
C PHE A 203 5.15 -13.99 -6.64
N LEU A 204 5.43 -12.82 -7.24
CA LEU A 204 5.13 -11.53 -6.61
C LEU A 204 3.63 -11.34 -6.40
N ILE A 205 2.80 -11.64 -7.40
CA ILE A 205 1.34 -11.53 -7.30
C ILE A 205 0.81 -12.50 -6.24
N PHE A 206 1.25 -13.76 -6.25
CA PHE A 206 0.84 -14.77 -5.27
C PHE A 206 1.24 -14.38 -3.85
N PHE A 207 2.47 -13.91 -3.65
CA PHE A 207 2.93 -13.41 -2.36
C PHE A 207 2.06 -12.26 -1.87
N PHE A 208 1.75 -11.30 -2.76
CA PHE A 208 0.87 -10.18 -2.41
C PHE A 208 -0.54 -10.65 -2.06
N PHE A 209 -1.11 -11.54 -2.88
CA PHE A 209 -2.49 -12.01 -2.76
C PHE A 209 -2.72 -12.92 -1.55
N LEU A 210 -1.88 -13.94 -1.37
CA LEU A 210 -2.11 -15.01 -0.37
C LEU A 210 -1.48 -14.72 0.98
N ILE A 211 -0.44 -13.90 1.04
CA ILE A 211 0.31 -13.64 2.27
C ILE A 211 0.05 -12.21 2.74
N PHE A 212 0.34 -11.23 1.88
CA PHE A 212 0.34 -9.83 2.30
C PHE A 212 -1.06 -9.26 2.54
N LEU A 213 -2.02 -9.48 1.64
CA LEU A 213 -3.39 -8.97 1.82
C LEU A 213 -4.09 -9.58 3.05
N PRO A 214 -4.08 -10.91 3.28
CA PRO A 214 -4.67 -11.50 4.49
C PRO A 214 -3.99 -11.01 5.77
N PHE A 215 -2.66 -10.88 5.76
CA PHE A 215 -1.92 -10.27 6.87
C PHE A 215 -2.39 -8.84 7.15
N SER A 216 -2.58 -8.03 6.10
CA SER A 216 -3.03 -6.64 6.25
C SER A 216 -4.44 -6.55 6.83
N VAL A 217 -5.36 -7.42 6.38
CA VAL A 217 -6.72 -7.52 6.96
C VAL A 217 -6.65 -7.96 8.42
N TYR A 218 -5.83 -8.96 8.73
CA TYR A 218 -5.67 -9.46 10.10
C TYR A 218 -5.17 -8.38 11.06
N GLU A 219 -4.17 -7.59 10.66
CA GLU A 219 -3.71 -6.45 11.47
C GLU A 219 -4.76 -5.34 11.58
N LEU A 220 -5.51 -5.06 10.50
CA LEU A 220 -6.63 -4.12 10.56
C LEU A 220 -7.70 -4.53 11.56
N CYS A 221 -8.05 -5.82 11.61
CA CYS A 221 -9.07 -6.34 12.53
C CYS A 221 -8.70 -6.17 14.01
N LYS A 222 -7.41 -6.07 14.35
CA LYS A 222 -6.95 -5.84 15.73
C LYS A 222 -7.14 -4.40 16.22
N LEU A 223 -7.30 -3.45 15.32
CA LEU A 223 -7.50 -2.04 15.65
C LEU A 223 -8.95 -1.78 16.09
N ASN A 224 -9.18 -0.83 16.99
CA ASN A 224 -10.53 -0.46 17.42
C ASN A 224 -11.40 0.06 16.26
N ASP A 225 -12.70 -0.20 16.31
CA ASP A 225 -13.67 0.11 15.24
C ASP A 225 -14.00 1.61 15.10
N SER A 226 -13.61 2.45 16.06
CA SER A 226 -13.93 3.88 16.08
C SER A 226 -13.19 4.71 15.01
N ILE A 227 -12.23 4.11 14.31
CA ILE A 227 -11.36 4.83 13.37
C ILE A 227 -11.90 4.71 11.95
N ASN A 228 -12.49 5.78 11.40
CA ASN A 228 -12.99 5.84 10.02
C ASN A 228 -11.96 5.38 8.96
N MET A 229 -10.65 5.62 9.23
CA MET A 229 -9.55 5.17 8.38
C MET A 229 -9.49 3.64 8.22
N LYS A 230 -9.78 2.89 9.29
CA LYS A 230 -9.80 1.41 9.28
C LYS A 230 -10.80 0.91 8.24
N THR A 231 -12.02 1.43 8.26
CA THR A 231 -13.10 1.02 7.35
C THR A 231 -12.72 1.26 5.89
N SER A 232 -12.11 2.41 5.59
CA SER A 232 -11.66 2.74 4.23
C SER A 232 -10.57 1.79 3.73
N LEU A 233 -9.56 1.50 4.56
CA LEU A 233 -8.49 0.58 4.19
C LEU A 233 -9.00 -0.86 4.07
N MET A 234 -9.92 -1.28 4.93
CA MET A 234 -10.54 -2.60 4.89
C MET A 234 -11.32 -2.81 3.58
N PHE A 235 -12.16 -1.84 3.21
CA PHE A 235 -12.88 -1.88 1.93
C PHE A 235 -11.92 -1.97 0.73
N THR A 236 -10.85 -1.17 0.75
CA THR A 236 -9.84 -1.18 -0.31
C THR A 236 -9.14 -2.54 -0.40
N THR A 237 -8.77 -3.12 0.74
CA THR A 237 -8.06 -4.41 0.81
C THR A 237 -8.94 -5.55 0.29
N ILE A 238 -10.24 -5.54 0.63
CA ILE A 238 -11.23 -6.48 0.09
C ILE A 238 -11.38 -6.30 -1.42
N PHE A 239 -11.47 -5.06 -1.90
CA PHE A 239 -11.58 -4.79 -3.34
C PHE A 239 -10.32 -5.24 -4.11
N MET A 240 -9.13 -5.04 -3.55
CA MET A 240 -7.87 -5.57 -4.11
C MET A 240 -7.89 -7.09 -4.17
N PHE A 241 -8.36 -7.75 -3.10
CA PHE A 241 -8.50 -9.21 -3.06
C PHE A 241 -9.43 -9.72 -4.16
N ILE A 242 -10.62 -9.12 -4.31
CA ILE A 242 -11.58 -9.48 -5.36
C ILE A 242 -10.99 -9.25 -6.76
N SER A 243 -10.28 -8.14 -6.96
CA SER A 243 -9.65 -7.82 -8.24
C SER A 243 -8.58 -8.86 -8.61
N LEU A 244 -7.71 -9.23 -7.67
CA LEU A 244 -6.69 -10.27 -7.90
C LEU A 244 -7.30 -11.66 -8.09
N LEU A 245 -8.36 -11.98 -7.37
CA LEU A 245 -9.11 -13.22 -7.60
C LEU A 245 -9.66 -13.27 -9.02
N GLY A 246 -10.25 -12.17 -9.51
CA GLY A 246 -10.71 -12.02 -10.89
C GLY A 246 -9.58 -12.18 -11.91
N TYR A 247 -8.41 -11.57 -11.64
CA TYR A 247 -7.21 -11.76 -12.46
C TYR A 247 -6.81 -13.23 -12.57
N PHE A 248 -6.76 -13.97 -11.45
CA PHE A 248 -6.40 -15.39 -11.46
C PHE A 248 -7.43 -16.25 -12.18
N ILE A 249 -8.72 -16.03 -11.92
CA ILE A 249 -9.80 -16.77 -12.60
C ILE A 249 -9.66 -16.61 -14.12
N MET A 250 -9.55 -15.37 -14.60
CA MET A 250 -9.46 -15.09 -16.04
C MET A 250 -8.14 -15.55 -16.66
N SER A 251 -7.01 -15.37 -15.97
CA SER A 251 -5.70 -15.73 -16.51
C SER A 251 -5.45 -17.23 -16.53
N LEU A 252 -6.01 -17.97 -15.57
CA LEU A 252 -5.82 -19.43 -15.45
C LEU A 252 -6.84 -20.24 -16.26
N LEU A 253 -7.93 -19.63 -16.73
CA LEU A 253 -8.91 -20.28 -17.61
C LEU A 253 -8.42 -20.27 -19.06
N PRO A 254 -7.96 -21.41 -19.62
CA PRO A 254 -7.44 -21.43 -20.99
C PRO A 254 -8.52 -21.10 -22.02
N SER A 255 -9.77 -21.50 -21.73
CA SER A 255 -10.94 -21.18 -22.54
C SER A 255 -11.18 -19.68 -22.66
N TYR A 256 -10.85 -18.91 -21.62
CA TYR A 256 -10.98 -17.45 -21.62
C TYR A 256 -9.89 -16.81 -22.47
N ASN A 257 -8.62 -17.17 -22.24
CA ASN A 257 -7.48 -16.61 -22.97
C ASN A 257 -7.61 -16.80 -24.48
N CYS A 258 -8.15 -17.94 -24.92
CA CYS A 258 -8.37 -18.25 -26.33
C CYS A 258 -9.70 -17.71 -26.91
N SER A 259 -10.56 -17.07 -26.10
CA SER A 259 -11.85 -16.56 -26.56
C SER A 259 -11.74 -15.16 -27.18
N GLN A 260 -12.71 -14.76 -28.02
CA GLN A 260 -12.81 -13.37 -28.48
C GLN A 260 -13.05 -12.38 -27.33
N THR A 261 -13.57 -12.84 -26.18
CA THR A 261 -13.85 -12.00 -25.02
C THR A 261 -12.58 -11.42 -24.40
N SER A 262 -11.48 -12.17 -24.37
CA SER A 262 -10.19 -11.72 -23.81
C SER A 262 -9.62 -10.51 -24.55
N ARG A 263 -9.99 -10.32 -25.83
CA ARG A 263 -9.61 -9.14 -26.61
C ARG A 263 -10.23 -7.85 -26.07
N TYR A 264 -11.47 -7.91 -25.61
CA TYR A 264 -12.20 -6.74 -25.08
C TYR A 264 -11.92 -6.52 -23.60
N TRP A 265 -11.73 -7.61 -22.85
CA TRP A 265 -11.47 -7.56 -21.42
C TRP A 265 -10.21 -8.37 -21.10
N PRO A 266 -9.01 -7.83 -21.32
CA PRO A 266 -7.79 -8.56 -20.96
C PRO A 266 -7.76 -8.77 -19.45
N SER A 267 -7.17 -9.89 -19.00
CA SER A 267 -7.01 -10.18 -17.57
C SER A 267 -6.26 -9.06 -16.83
N ASP A 268 -5.33 -8.38 -17.51
CA ASP A 268 -4.59 -7.21 -17.00
C ASP A 268 -5.51 -6.05 -16.57
N THR A 269 -6.76 -5.99 -17.06
CA THR A 269 -7.76 -5.02 -16.58
C THR A 269 -7.99 -5.14 -15.09
N PHE A 270 -7.95 -6.36 -14.53
CA PHE A 270 -8.08 -6.60 -13.10
C PHE A 270 -6.87 -6.08 -12.31
N VAL A 271 -5.67 -6.07 -12.91
CA VAL A 271 -4.49 -5.43 -12.32
C VAL A 271 -4.66 -3.91 -12.33
N LEU A 272 -5.29 -3.33 -13.36
CA LEU A 272 -5.63 -1.90 -13.39
C LEU A 272 -6.68 -1.51 -12.35
N LEU A 273 -7.61 -2.40 -11.99
CA LEU A 273 -8.56 -2.15 -10.89
C LEU A 273 -7.83 -1.95 -9.54
N LEU A 274 -6.64 -2.54 -9.35
CA LEU A 274 -5.80 -2.25 -8.18
C LEU A 274 -5.43 -0.76 -8.11
N CYS A 275 -5.29 -0.07 -9.24
CA CYS A 275 -5.01 1.38 -9.28
C CYS A 275 -6.16 2.22 -8.74
N ILE A 276 -7.40 1.82 -8.99
CA ILE A 276 -8.58 2.51 -8.47
C ILE A 276 -8.64 2.36 -6.94
N SER A 277 -8.39 1.14 -6.46
CA SER A 277 -8.35 0.85 -5.02
C SER A 277 -7.30 1.70 -4.30
N TYR A 278 -6.13 1.84 -4.92
CA TYR A 278 -5.04 2.66 -4.42
C TYR A 278 -5.42 4.15 -4.31
N HIS A 279 -6.04 4.72 -5.33
CA HIS A 279 -6.47 6.13 -5.32
C HIS A 279 -7.50 6.42 -4.22
N TYR A 280 -8.42 5.50 -3.96
CA TYR A 280 -9.39 5.65 -2.88
C TYR A 280 -8.70 5.81 -1.51
N THR A 281 -7.64 5.03 -1.25
CA THR A 281 -6.88 5.12 0.01
C THR A 281 -6.16 6.46 0.17
N GLN A 282 -5.66 7.04 -0.93
CA GLN A 282 -5.03 8.37 -0.92
C GLN A 282 -6.02 9.51 -0.70
N ILE A 283 -7.24 9.38 -1.20
CA ILE A 283 -8.30 10.40 -1.02
C ILE A 283 -8.86 10.33 0.41
N ALA A 284 -9.00 9.11 0.95
CA ALA A 284 -9.48 8.87 2.31
C ALA A 284 -8.42 9.09 3.39
N THR A 285 -7.16 9.38 3.00
CA THR A 285 -6.18 9.90 3.95
C THR A 285 -6.75 11.22 4.48
N PRO A 286 -6.80 11.43 5.81
CA PRO A 286 -7.40 12.64 6.38
C PRO A 286 -6.80 13.82 5.66
N GLN A 287 -7.65 14.54 4.92
CA GLN A 287 -7.22 15.68 4.14
C GLN A 287 -6.40 16.55 5.06
N LYS A 288 -5.15 16.79 4.64
CA LYS A 288 -4.18 17.64 5.33
C LYS A 288 -4.96 18.78 5.97
N LEU A 289 -4.69 19.00 7.26
CA LEU A 289 -4.81 20.32 7.84
C LEU A 289 -3.98 21.23 6.93
N LYS A 290 -4.63 21.81 5.91
CA LYS A 290 -3.98 22.75 5.02
C LYS A 290 -3.63 23.94 5.89
N ASN A 291 -2.34 24.22 5.91
CA ASN A 291 -1.80 25.48 6.35
C ASN A 291 -2.21 26.61 5.40
#